data_AF-A0A370UBA5-F1
#
_entry.id   AF-A0A370UBA5-F1
#
_cell.length_a   1.000
_cell.length_b   1.000
_cell.length_c   1.000
_cell.angle_alpha   90.00
_cell.angle_beta   90.00
_cell.angle_gamma   90.00
#
_symmetry.space_group_name_H-M   'P 1'
#
loop_
_entity.id
_entity.type
_entity.pdbx_description
1 polymer ?
#
loop_
_entity_poly.entity_id
_entity_poly.type
_entity_poly.pdbx_seq_one_letter_code
_entity_poly.pdbx_strand_id
1 'polypeptide(L)'
;MSVIFALVAIPAGLYYLAKYSLFGGGGPSPKLVLVVPSNEYEVKSVLDAIDKIDSTLGPRENRKDASEGDRFFYYKHAYWYPSSGSDTYGIALIEWNTTTWENDKQQMGGSYFIDVYSEKKECSLCDQLKVALSQSQVKFKSPCETQTNLTEYERIRCDI
;
A
#
# COMPACT_ATOMS: atom_id res chain seq x y z
N MET A 1 -30.40 31.86 -27.85
CA MET A 1 -29.81 32.23 -26.54
C MET A 1 -29.24 30.97 -25.90
N SER A 2 -27.96 31.06 -25.57
CA SER A 2 -27.05 30.19 -24.83
C SER A 2 -27.43 28.73 -24.49
N VAL A 3 -26.72 27.81 -25.14
CA VAL A 3 -26.41 26.47 -24.64
C VAL A 3 -25.30 26.62 -23.59
N ILE A 4 -25.56 26.26 -22.33
CA ILE A 4 -24.51 26.14 -21.32
C ILE A 4 -23.98 24.71 -21.38
N PHE A 5 -22.83 24.54 -22.04
CA PHE A 5 -21.95 23.40 -21.82
C PHE A 5 -21.28 23.58 -20.46
N ALA A 6 -21.80 22.93 -19.42
CA ALA A 6 -21.05 22.70 -18.19
C ALA A 6 -20.32 21.36 -18.34
N LEU A 7 -19.14 21.43 -18.92
CA LEU A 7 -18.23 20.30 -19.11
C LEU A 7 -16.95 20.64 -18.37
N VAL A 8 -16.89 20.40 -17.05
CA VAL A 8 -15.63 20.43 -16.32
C VAL A 8 -15.64 19.37 -15.21
N ALA A 9 -14.87 18.31 -15.48
CA ALA A 9 -14.08 17.47 -14.60
C ALA A 9 -14.64 17.08 -13.22
N ILE A 10 -14.89 15.78 -13.03
CA ILE A 10 -14.47 14.90 -11.91
C ILE A 10 -15.15 13.54 -12.22
N PRO A 11 -14.40 12.46 -12.55
CA PRO A 11 -13.97 11.54 -11.50
C PRO A 11 -12.70 10.73 -11.83
N ALA A 12 -11.73 11.28 -12.56
CA ALA A 12 -10.46 10.56 -12.76
C ALA A 12 -9.74 10.34 -11.40
N GLY A 13 -9.70 11.31 -10.49
CA GLY A 13 -9.08 11.12 -9.17
C GLY A 13 -9.72 9.99 -8.33
N LEU A 14 -11.05 9.91 -8.32
CA LEU A 14 -11.80 8.93 -7.51
C LEU A 14 -11.73 7.50 -8.09
N TYR A 15 -11.70 7.36 -9.42
CA TYR A 15 -11.62 6.05 -10.07
C TYR A 15 -10.24 5.39 -9.87
N TYR A 16 -9.19 6.21 -9.72
CA TYR A 16 -7.82 5.73 -9.50
C TYR A 16 -7.58 5.38 -8.02
N LEU A 17 -8.09 6.17 -7.07
CA LEU A 17 -8.08 5.84 -5.64
C LEU A 17 -8.72 4.46 -5.35
N ALA A 18 -9.72 4.07 -6.15
CA ALA A 18 -10.40 2.79 -6.04
C ALA A 18 -9.65 1.58 -6.58
N LYS A 19 -8.72 1.77 -7.51
CA LYS A 19 -8.06 0.67 -8.21
C LYS A 19 -6.81 0.13 -7.50
N TYR A 20 -6.30 0.84 -6.49
CA TYR A 20 -4.95 0.58 -5.94
C TYR A 20 -4.86 0.51 -4.42
N SER A 21 -6.00 0.60 -3.73
CA SER A 21 -6.13 0.26 -2.31
C SER A 21 -6.61 -1.19 -2.21
N LEU A 22 -6.11 -1.96 -1.24
CA LEU A 22 -6.67 -3.28 -0.93
C LEU A 22 -8.19 -3.23 -0.67
N PHE A 23 -8.73 -2.05 -0.35
CA PHE A 23 -10.12 -1.83 0.05
C PHE A 23 -11.05 -1.34 -1.07
N GLY A 24 -10.56 -1.15 -2.31
CA GLY A 24 -11.43 -0.83 -3.44
C GLY A 24 -12.10 0.55 -3.43
N GLY A 25 -11.45 1.58 -2.87
CA GLY A 25 -11.83 2.99 -3.13
C GLY A 25 -12.62 3.74 -2.09
N GLY A 26 -12.72 3.23 -0.87
CA GLY A 26 -13.34 3.93 0.27
C GLY A 26 -12.59 3.76 1.58
N GLY A 27 -11.35 3.26 1.54
CA GLY A 27 -10.52 3.08 2.74
C GLY A 27 -9.85 4.38 3.18
N PRO A 28 -9.41 4.48 4.45
CA PRO A 28 -8.64 5.61 4.92
C PRO A 28 -7.32 5.74 4.12
N SER A 29 -6.82 6.97 3.92
CA SER A 29 -5.45 7.15 3.43
C SER A 29 -4.45 6.60 4.46
N PRO A 30 -3.34 5.98 4.02
CA PRO A 30 -2.36 5.44 4.95
C PRO A 30 -1.70 6.55 5.77
N LYS A 31 -1.44 6.28 7.04
CA LYS A 31 -0.68 7.16 7.94
C LYS A 31 0.82 7.07 7.70
N LEU A 32 1.28 5.94 7.17
CA LEU A 32 2.66 5.71 6.78
C LEU A 32 2.67 4.86 5.51
N VAL A 33 3.56 5.23 4.60
CA VAL A 33 3.90 4.43 3.42
C VAL A 33 5.39 4.17 3.50
N LEU A 34 5.79 2.90 3.50
CA LEU A 34 7.17 2.48 3.36
C LEU A 34 7.38 1.77 2.03
N VAL A 35 8.54 1.99 1.43
CA VAL A 35 8.94 1.37 0.16
C VAL A 35 10.18 0.54 0.39
N VAL A 36 10.10 -0.77 0.11
CA VAL A 36 11.22 -1.72 0.21
C VAL A 36 11.57 -2.23 -1.19
N PRO A 37 12.84 -2.20 -1.62
CA PRO A 37 13.24 -2.69 -2.94
C PRO A 37 13.06 -4.22 -3.04
N SER A 38 12.22 -4.69 -3.97
CA SER A 38 11.89 -6.13 -4.09
C SER A 38 12.96 -6.95 -4.80
N ASN A 39 13.97 -6.31 -5.38
CA ASN A 39 15.17 -6.95 -5.92
C ASN A 39 16.24 -7.24 -4.85
N GLU A 40 16.17 -6.62 -3.67
CA GLU A 40 17.12 -6.84 -2.57
C GLU A 40 16.59 -7.82 -1.52
N TYR A 41 15.27 -7.95 -1.39
CA TYR A 41 14.64 -8.74 -0.33
C TYR A 41 13.58 -9.67 -0.92
N GLU A 42 13.57 -10.94 -0.50
CA GLU A 42 12.44 -11.81 -0.78
C GLU A 42 11.22 -11.37 0.03
N VAL A 43 10.02 -11.52 -0.54
CA VAL A 43 8.76 -11.15 0.14
C VAL A 43 8.65 -11.80 1.52
N LYS A 44 9.08 -13.06 1.65
CA LYS A 44 9.09 -13.78 2.92
C LYS A 44 9.91 -13.07 3.99
N SER A 45 11.07 -12.52 3.65
CA SER A 45 11.92 -11.80 4.62
C SER A 45 11.25 -10.53 5.14
N VAL A 46 10.49 -9.85 4.28
CA VAL A 46 9.72 -8.65 4.66
C VAL A 46 8.51 -9.04 5.52
N LEU A 47 7.82 -10.14 5.16
CA LEU A 47 6.70 -10.65 5.95
C LEU A 47 7.14 -11.14 7.32
N ASP A 48 8.23 -11.92 7.41
CA ASP A 48 8.81 -12.41 8.67
C ASP A 48 9.24 -11.23 9.59
N ALA A 49 9.59 -10.07 9.01
CA ALA A 49 9.85 -8.86 9.78
C ALA A 49 8.56 -8.25 10.34
N ILE A 50 7.47 -8.22 9.57
CA ILE A 50 6.15 -7.73 10.03
C ILE A 50 5.55 -8.68 11.07
N ASP A 51 5.73 -9.99 10.89
CA ASP A 51 5.22 -11.03 11.80
C ASP A 51 5.78 -10.91 13.23
N LYS A 52 6.91 -10.21 13.44
CA LYS A 52 7.50 -9.93 14.78
C LYS A 52 6.77 -8.85 15.58
N ILE A 53 5.72 -8.23 15.02
CA ILE A 53 4.91 -7.21 15.70
C ILE A 53 3.86 -7.95 16.55
N ASP A 54 4.30 -8.53 17.67
CA ASP A 54 3.58 -9.59 18.39
C ASP A 54 2.25 -9.21 19.06
N SER A 55 1.94 -7.92 19.28
CA SER A 55 0.82 -7.54 20.18
C SER A 55 -0.29 -6.67 19.59
N THR A 56 -0.21 -6.25 18.33
CA THR A 56 -1.19 -5.30 17.77
C THR A 56 -1.88 -5.77 16.49
N LEU A 57 -1.35 -6.79 15.83
CA LEU A 57 -1.87 -7.31 14.56
C LEU A 57 -2.58 -8.65 14.77
N GLY A 58 -3.67 -8.84 14.04
CA GLY A 58 -4.32 -10.11 13.82
C GLY A 58 -3.54 -10.98 12.83
N PRO A 59 -4.06 -12.16 12.51
CA PRO A 59 -3.38 -13.11 11.63
C PRO A 59 -3.19 -12.52 10.22
N ARG A 60 -2.04 -12.81 9.61
CA ARG A 60 -1.76 -12.45 8.23
C ARG A 60 -2.73 -13.12 7.26
N GLU A 61 -3.30 -12.33 6.38
CA GLU A 61 -4.17 -12.78 5.30
C GLU A 61 -3.48 -12.62 3.95
N ASN A 62 -3.45 -13.69 3.15
CA ASN A 62 -3.00 -13.62 1.77
C ASN A 62 -4.19 -13.28 0.86
N ARG A 63 -4.34 -11.99 0.52
CA ARG A 63 -5.42 -11.51 -0.34
C ARG A 63 -5.24 -11.91 -1.81
N LYS A 64 -4.09 -12.46 -2.19
CA LYS A 64 -3.85 -12.97 -3.54
C LYS A 64 -4.32 -14.42 -3.73
N ASP A 65 -4.75 -15.10 -2.67
CA ASP A 65 -5.26 -16.47 -2.76
C ASP A 65 -6.50 -16.55 -3.66
N ALA A 66 -6.67 -17.67 -4.36
CA ALA A 66 -7.67 -17.87 -5.41
C ALA A 66 -9.13 -17.75 -4.91
N SER A 67 -9.35 -17.86 -3.60
CA SER A 67 -10.66 -17.71 -2.95
C SER A 67 -11.20 -16.28 -2.96
N GLU A 68 -10.34 -15.27 -3.13
CA GLU A 68 -10.71 -13.84 -3.16
C GLU A 68 -11.11 -13.34 -4.57
N GLY A 69 -11.08 -14.24 -5.57
CA GLY A 69 -11.43 -13.96 -6.97
C GLY A 69 -10.46 -13.01 -7.69
N ASP A 70 -10.88 -12.47 -8.84
CA ASP A 70 -10.02 -11.62 -9.68
C ASP A 70 -9.72 -10.24 -9.08
N ARG A 71 -10.22 -9.89 -7.89
CA ARG A 71 -10.14 -8.53 -7.33
C ARG A 71 -8.71 -8.02 -7.12
N PHE A 72 -7.74 -8.92 -7.00
CA PHE A 72 -6.33 -8.60 -6.79
C PHE A 72 -5.44 -9.05 -7.97
N PHE A 73 -5.99 -9.15 -9.18
CA PHE A 73 -5.27 -9.65 -10.36
C PHE A 73 -4.00 -8.85 -10.72
N TYR A 74 -3.98 -7.56 -10.41
CA TYR A 74 -2.89 -6.62 -10.69
C TYR A 74 -1.73 -6.69 -9.68
N TYR A 75 -1.88 -7.45 -8.60
CA TYR A 75 -0.82 -7.67 -7.62
C TYR A 75 -0.09 -8.99 -7.86
N LYS A 76 1.23 -8.95 -7.75
CA LYS A 76 2.09 -10.13 -7.60
C LYS A 76 2.06 -10.64 -6.16
N HIS A 77 2.07 -9.73 -5.19
CA HIS A 77 1.88 -10.01 -3.77
C HIS A 77 0.86 -9.05 -3.18
N ALA A 78 -0.03 -9.57 -2.33
CA ALA A 78 -1.03 -8.79 -1.61
C ALA A 78 -1.32 -9.46 -0.27
N TYR A 79 -0.79 -8.88 0.81
CA TYR A 79 -0.96 -9.36 2.17
C TYR A 79 -1.60 -8.29 3.05
N TRP A 80 -2.49 -8.72 3.93
CA TRP A 80 -3.16 -7.86 4.89
C TRP A 80 -2.93 -8.37 6.31
N TYR A 81 -2.58 -7.45 7.21
CA TYR A 81 -2.44 -7.69 8.64
C TYR A 81 -3.46 -6.80 9.35
N PRO A 82 -4.66 -7.30 9.67
CA PRO A 82 -5.66 -6.49 10.35
C PRO A 82 -5.13 -6.06 11.72
N SER A 83 -5.43 -4.84 12.15
CA SER A 83 -5.31 -4.46 13.55
C SER A 83 -6.36 -5.24 14.33
N SER A 84 -6.04 -5.72 15.53
CA SER A 84 -6.97 -6.53 16.34
C SER A 84 -8.36 -5.89 16.44
N GLY A 85 -9.38 -6.57 15.92
CA GLY A 85 -10.79 -6.13 15.93
C GLY A 85 -11.18 -5.12 14.85
N SER A 86 -10.37 -4.91 13.80
CA SER A 86 -10.70 -4.02 12.69
C SER A 86 -10.39 -4.61 11.32
N ASP A 87 -11.36 -4.49 10.40
CA ASP A 87 -11.21 -4.84 8.99
C ASP A 87 -10.65 -3.69 8.14
N THR A 88 -10.47 -2.50 8.73
CA THR A 88 -10.10 -1.26 8.02
C THR A 88 -8.74 -0.68 8.43
N TYR A 89 -8.21 -1.08 9.58
CA TYR A 89 -6.93 -0.62 10.10
C TYR A 89 -5.97 -1.78 10.24
N GLY A 90 -4.67 -1.52 10.08
CA GLY A 90 -3.68 -2.58 9.98
C GLY A 90 -2.55 -2.24 9.02
N ILE A 91 -1.84 -3.26 8.56
CA ILE A 91 -0.72 -3.14 7.63
C ILE A 91 -1.05 -3.88 6.34
N ALA A 92 -0.89 -3.21 5.21
CA ALA A 92 -0.93 -3.83 3.88
C ALA A 92 0.49 -3.96 3.34
N LEU A 93 0.84 -5.12 2.79
CA LEU A 93 2.04 -5.29 1.97
C LEU A 93 1.62 -5.70 0.56
N ILE A 94 2.09 -4.97 -0.44
CA ILE A 94 1.78 -5.26 -1.84
C ILE A 94 2.99 -5.11 -2.76
N GLU A 95 2.99 -5.89 -3.83
CA GLU A 95 3.87 -5.72 -4.99
C GLU A 95 3.00 -5.83 -6.25
N TRP A 96 3.15 -4.90 -7.21
CA TRP A 96 2.44 -4.99 -8.48
C TRP A 96 2.99 -6.09 -9.37
N ASN A 97 2.09 -6.72 -10.12
CA ASN A 97 2.48 -7.57 -11.22
C ASN A 97 2.67 -6.73 -12.48
N THR A 98 3.92 -6.51 -12.88
CA THR A 98 4.26 -5.75 -14.09
C THR A 98 4.25 -6.60 -15.37
N THR A 99 4.12 -7.93 -15.28
CA THR A 99 4.15 -8.81 -16.47
C THR A 99 2.97 -8.62 -17.40
N THR A 100 1.85 -8.08 -16.91
CA THR A 100 0.66 -7.83 -17.73
C THR A 100 0.58 -6.40 -18.26
N TRP A 101 1.56 -5.55 -17.97
CA TRP A 101 1.51 -4.10 -18.17
C TRP A 101 2.56 -3.66 -19.19
N GLU A 102 2.41 -4.08 -20.46
CA GLU A 102 3.36 -3.80 -21.54
C GLU A 102 3.54 -2.31 -21.90
N ASN A 103 2.70 -1.40 -21.38
CA ASN A 103 2.68 0.02 -21.76
C ASN A 103 2.76 1.01 -20.60
N ASP A 104 3.03 0.55 -19.37
CA ASP A 104 2.96 1.46 -18.25
C ASP A 104 4.28 2.24 -18.06
N LYS A 105 4.25 3.53 -18.41
CA LYS A 105 5.33 4.49 -18.15
C LYS A 105 5.64 4.64 -16.65
N GLN A 106 4.82 4.03 -15.79
CA GLN A 106 4.81 4.23 -14.34
C GLN A 106 5.70 3.27 -13.54
N GLN A 107 6.37 2.28 -14.18
CA GLN A 107 7.37 1.38 -13.56
C GLN A 107 7.03 0.94 -12.12
N MET A 108 5.80 0.46 -11.88
CA MET A 108 5.29 0.17 -10.54
C MET A 108 5.83 -1.13 -9.92
N GLY A 109 6.67 -1.87 -10.63
CA GLY A 109 7.32 -3.09 -10.15
C GLY A 109 8.68 -2.84 -9.50
N GLY A 110 9.25 -3.86 -8.86
CA GLY A 110 10.57 -3.77 -8.25
C GLY A 110 10.55 -3.19 -6.83
N SER A 111 9.38 -3.00 -6.22
CA SER A 111 9.25 -2.55 -4.84
C SER A 111 8.04 -3.14 -4.15
N TYR A 112 8.20 -3.47 -2.87
CA TYR A 112 7.11 -3.67 -1.93
C TYR A 112 6.67 -2.33 -1.38
N PHE A 113 5.37 -2.07 -1.42
CA PHE A 113 4.76 -0.96 -0.71
C PHE A 113 4.11 -1.50 0.56
N ILE A 114 4.47 -0.91 1.69
CA ILE A 114 3.92 -1.26 3.00
C ILE A 114 3.16 -0.05 3.52
N ASP A 115 1.84 -0.16 3.55
CA ASP A 115 0.96 0.88 4.07
C ASP A 115 0.53 0.57 5.50
N VAL A 116 0.46 1.60 6.34
CA VAL A 116 -0.13 1.49 7.67
C VAL A 116 -1.38 2.34 7.75
N TYR A 117 -2.52 1.70 8.02
CA TYR A 117 -3.81 2.35 8.23
C TYR A 117 -4.11 2.39 9.72
N SER A 118 -4.42 3.58 10.27
CA SER A 118 -4.68 3.77 11.70
C SER A 118 -5.69 4.90 11.94
N GLU A 119 -6.60 4.69 12.89
CA GLU A 119 -7.55 5.71 13.39
C GLU A 119 -6.87 6.77 14.25
N LYS A 120 -5.84 6.36 14.99
CA LYS A 120 -5.27 7.18 16.05
C LYS A 120 -4.46 8.32 15.44
N LYS A 121 -4.54 9.49 16.09
CA LYS A 121 -3.74 10.67 15.75
C LYS A 121 -2.23 10.36 15.84
N GLU A 122 -1.85 9.55 16.82
CA GLU A 122 -0.51 8.97 16.96
C GLU A 122 -0.51 7.54 16.42
N CYS A 123 0.42 7.22 15.52
CA CYS A 123 0.48 5.93 14.87
C CYS A 123 1.57 5.04 15.50
N SER A 124 1.29 4.44 16.66
CA SER A 124 2.24 3.52 17.31
C SER A 124 2.60 2.31 16.44
N LEU A 125 1.71 1.89 15.53
CA LEU A 125 1.96 0.82 14.57
C LEU A 125 2.99 1.23 13.50
N CYS A 126 3.03 2.52 13.15
CA CYS A 126 4.00 3.06 12.21
C CYS A 126 5.43 2.95 12.76
N ASP A 127 5.63 3.29 14.04
CA ASP A 127 6.94 3.19 14.68
C ASP A 127 7.37 1.73 14.90
N GLN A 128 6.45 0.88 15.35
CA GLN A 128 6.71 -0.56 15.52
C GLN A 128 7.13 -1.21 14.20
N LEU A 129 6.46 -0.89 13.09
CA LEU A 129 6.84 -1.40 11.77
C LEU A 129 8.27 -0.99 11.38
N LYS A 130 8.63 0.28 11.54
CA LYS A 130 9.98 0.77 11.24
C LYS A 130 11.04 0.07 12.08
N VAL A 131 10.76 -0.14 13.37
CA VAL A 131 11.65 -0.86 14.29
C VAL A 131 11.81 -2.32 13.85
N ALA A 132 10.72 -3.01 13.55
CA ALA A 132 10.73 -4.42 13.16
C ALA A 132 11.50 -4.67 11.85
N LEU A 133 11.30 -3.79 10.84
CA LEU A 133 12.06 -3.82 9.59
C LEU A 133 13.55 -3.54 9.83
N SER A 134 13.87 -2.54 10.66
CA SER A 134 15.26 -2.18 10.98
C SER A 134 15.99 -3.30 11.73
N GLN A 135 15.34 -3.93 12.73
CA GLN A 135 15.89 -5.08 13.45
C GLN A 135 16.12 -6.29 12.55
N SER A 136 15.31 -6.42 11.51
CA SER A 136 15.44 -7.46 10.48
C SER A 136 16.37 -7.05 9.32
N GLN A 137 17.05 -5.91 9.44
CA GLN A 137 17.97 -5.37 8.42
C GLN A 137 17.33 -5.14 7.04
N VAL A 138 16.02 -4.94 7.01
CA VAL A 138 15.28 -4.57 5.80
C VAL A 138 15.34 -3.05 5.63
N LYS A 139 16.01 -2.61 4.57
CA LYS A 139 16.08 -1.18 4.22
C LYS A 139 14.76 -0.73 3.62
N PHE A 140 14.34 0.47 3.97
CA PHE A 140 13.12 1.08 3.45
C PHE A 140 13.29 2.59 3.27
N LYS A 141 12.52 3.14 2.33
CA LYS A 141 12.26 4.58 2.18
C LYS A 141 10.90 4.90 2.79
N SER A 142 10.75 6.11 3.33
CA SER A 142 9.47 6.64 3.84
C SER A 142 9.06 7.87 3.01
N PRO A 143 8.49 7.70 1.80
CA PRO A 143 8.25 8.79 0.86
C PRO A 143 7.42 9.95 1.42
N CYS A 144 6.41 9.68 2.23
CA CYS A 144 5.51 10.72 2.76
C CYS A 144 6.21 11.64 3.77
N GLU A 145 7.30 11.16 4.37
CA GLU A 145 8.11 11.91 5.35
C GLU A 145 9.24 12.68 4.67
N THR A 146 9.86 12.13 3.62
CA THR A 146 11.03 12.77 2.96
C THR A 146 10.66 13.72 1.82
N GLN A 147 9.47 13.57 1.21
CA GLN A 147 8.87 14.44 0.19
C GLN A 147 9.79 14.93 -0.95
N THR A 148 10.80 14.15 -1.31
CA THR A 148 11.81 14.50 -2.33
C THR A 148 11.94 13.36 -3.33
N ASN A 149 12.04 13.70 -4.62
CA ASN A 149 12.16 12.74 -5.73
C ASN A 149 11.14 11.59 -5.65
N LEU A 150 9.87 11.93 -5.38
CA LEU A 150 8.79 10.95 -5.28
C LEU A 150 8.34 10.49 -6.67
N THR A 151 8.14 9.19 -6.82
CA THR A 151 7.43 8.64 -7.99
C THR A 151 5.97 9.09 -7.97
N GLU A 152 5.31 9.04 -9.13
CA GLU A 152 3.86 9.33 -9.22
C GLU A 152 3.06 8.47 -8.23
N TYR A 153 3.48 7.22 -8.06
CA TYR A 153 2.77 6.28 -7.21
C TYR A 153 2.97 6.53 -5.71
N GLU A 154 4.20 6.88 -5.31
CA GLU A 154 4.49 7.33 -3.95
C GLU A 154 3.65 8.59 -3.61
N ARG A 155 3.51 9.53 -4.56
CA ARG A 155 2.67 10.73 -4.37
C ARG A 155 1.20 10.37 -4.14
N ILE A 156 0.63 9.48 -4.96
CA ILE A 156 -0.75 9.02 -4.81
C ILE A 156 -1.00 8.43 -3.42
N ARG A 157 -0.08 7.59 -2.92
CA ARG A 157 -0.24 6.96 -1.60
C ARG A 157 -0.05 7.93 -0.43
N CYS A 158 0.80 8.94 -0.63
CA CYS A 158 1.03 9.98 0.35
C CYS A 158 -0.01 11.11 0.31
N ASP A 159 -0.95 11.08 -0.64
CA ASP A 159 -1.95 12.13 -0.87
C ASP A 159 -1.31 13.52 -1.13
N ILE A 160 -0.27 13.54 -1.98
CA ILE A 160 0.55 14.73 -2.35
C ILE A 160 0.35 15.13 -3.82
#